data_AF-A0A9Q9XVY9-F1
#
_entry.id   AF-A0A9Q9XVY9-F1
#
_cell.length_a   1.000
_cell.length_b   1.000
_cell.length_c   1.000
_cell.angle_alpha   90.00
_cell.angle_beta   90.00
_cell.angle_gamma   90.00
#
_symmetry.space_group_name_H-M   'P 1'
#
loop_
_entity.id
_entity.type
_entity.pdbx_description
1 polymer ?
#
loop_
_entity_poly.entity_id
_entity_poly.type
_entity_poly.pdbx_seq_one_letter_code
_entity_poly.pdbx_strand_id
1 'polypeptide(L)'
;MSPDVCDLTLIDLPGIARVPLRGQPEDIGEQIKRLIIKFIEKQETINLVVVPCNIDIATTEALKMAQEVDPEGKRTVAILTKPDLIDTGTEKSVLAIVHNEVIPLCKGYTMVKCRGQQQIDDDISLEQATQIERDFFQNHDYFRCLLNEDKATIKCLAIKLTQELVDHIKKSLPQLDEQIKKLLWDVRNELKECEGGPPQDPRGAKQFLTQTLKRFNDQINSLSSGELIFEENLFAQLRAEFKKWNDHLNSSKPSFSDSKVVSQENRGRELPGFSNYKVFETVLQKHVAELKEPANDLLRGMKDIILKHLLDVVFTCFRNYPVLKNITVSKIHNILSGQKEKAEQRILEQFEMENLIYTQDPIFLKILSEITKEWFLEEQLPMFDKECTYSQMMKAHYEIVVQRMADQLPMMITLFMLKETAELLSTDILSLLDGANVSELLFEDSDVSKRRKDLRDRLDRLTAAQAELTEFI
;
A
#
# COMPACT_ATOMS: atom_id res chain seq x y z
N MET A 1 -43.00 -21.12 14.49
CA MET A 1 -43.80 -19.88 14.45
C MET A 1 -45.15 -20.19 15.05
N SER A 2 -45.63 -19.36 15.98
CA SER A 2 -46.98 -19.51 16.54
C SER A 2 -48.01 -19.12 15.47
N PRO A 3 -49.10 -19.87 15.27
CA PRO A 3 -50.11 -19.56 14.24
C PRO A 3 -50.86 -18.24 14.46
N ASP A 4 -50.76 -17.65 15.66
CA ASP A 4 -51.55 -16.48 16.08
C ASP A 4 -50.77 -15.16 16.10
N VAL A 5 -49.54 -15.13 15.58
CA VAL A 5 -48.64 -13.95 15.68
C VAL A 5 -48.21 -13.50 14.28
N CYS A 6 -48.28 -12.19 14.03
CA CYS A 6 -47.78 -11.59 12.79
C CYS A 6 -46.25 -11.62 12.73
N ASP A 7 -45.68 -11.88 11.56
CA ASP A 7 -44.24 -11.86 11.32
C ASP A 7 -43.71 -10.42 11.32
N LEU A 8 -43.34 -9.92 12.51
CA LEU A 8 -42.75 -8.60 12.71
C LEU A 8 -41.37 -8.74 13.36
N THR A 9 -40.35 -8.16 12.73
CA THR A 9 -39.02 -8.06 13.33
C THR A 9 -38.88 -6.71 14.02
N LEU A 10 -38.61 -6.74 15.33
CA LEU A 10 -38.49 -5.55 16.18
C LEU A 10 -37.13 -5.55 16.86
N ILE A 11 -36.54 -4.35 17.00
CA ILE A 11 -35.34 -4.13 17.81
C ILE A 11 -35.79 -3.35 19.04
N ASP A 12 -35.74 -3.99 20.20
CA ASP A 12 -36.05 -3.31 21.46
C ASP A 12 -34.83 -2.52 21.94
N LEU A 13 -35.03 -1.24 22.23
CA LEU A 13 -33.98 -0.32 22.66
C LEU A 13 -34.20 0.05 24.14
N PRO A 14 -33.13 0.28 24.92
CA PRO A 14 -33.27 0.62 26.33
C PRO A 14 -34.12 1.88 26.53
N GLY A 15 -35.00 1.86 27.53
CA GLY A 15 -35.79 3.03 27.92
C GLY A 15 -34.91 4.22 28.33
N ILE A 16 -35.32 5.43 27.95
CA ILE A 16 -34.57 6.66 28.23
C ILE A 16 -34.61 6.96 29.74
N ALA A 17 -33.54 6.61 30.45
CA ALA A 17 -33.39 6.90 31.88
C ALA A 17 -32.92 8.35 32.11
N ARG A 18 -33.59 9.08 33.01
CA ARG A 18 -33.23 10.47 33.39
C ARG A 18 -32.28 10.55 34.58
N VAL A 19 -32.23 9.51 35.41
CA VAL A 19 -31.42 9.47 36.64
C VAL A 19 -30.73 8.10 36.72
N PRO A 20 -29.42 8.04 36.98
CA PRO A 20 -28.70 6.78 37.12
C PRO A 20 -29.20 6.03 38.36
N LEU A 21 -29.47 4.73 38.20
CA LEU A 21 -29.77 3.84 39.32
C LEU A 21 -28.46 3.40 40.00
N ARG A 22 -28.55 2.91 41.25
CA ARG A 22 -27.36 2.46 42.01
C ARG A 22 -26.58 1.41 41.22
N GLY A 23 -25.31 1.70 40.92
CA GLY A 23 -24.40 0.81 40.18
C GLY A 23 -24.27 1.11 38.67
N GLN A 24 -25.02 2.07 38.14
CA GLN A 24 -24.85 2.57 36.76
C GLN A 24 -23.95 3.80 36.73
N PRO A 25 -23.20 4.01 35.63
CA PRO A 25 -22.38 5.21 35.47
C PRO A 25 -23.25 6.47 35.34
N GLU A 26 -22.72 7.63 35.72
CA GLU A 26 -23.46 8.91 35.71
C GLU A 26 -23.92 9.33 34.30
N ASP A 27 -23.23 8.86 33.25
CA ASP A 27 -23.51 9.16 31.84
C ASP A 27 -24.42 8.12 31.15
N ILE A 28 -25.06 7.22 31.90
CA ILE A 28 -25.89 6.14 31.32
C ILE A 28 -27.00 6.67 30.41
N GLY A 29 -27.61 7.81 30.77
CA GLY A 29 -28.65 8.44 29.96
C GLY A 29 -28.12 8.90 28.59
N GLU A 30 -26.90 9.44 28.55
CA GLU A 30 -26.26 9.82 27.29
C GLU A 30 -25.82 8.61 26.47
N GLN A 31 -25.30 7.55 27.12
CA GLN A 31 -24.95 6.31 26.43
C GLN A 31 -26.17 5.69 25.75
N ILE A 32 -27.30 5.65 26.45
CA ILE A 32 -28.58 5.17 25.89
C ILE A 32 -29.00 6.03 24.71
N LYS A 33 -28.93 7.36 24.83
CA LYS A 33 -29.25 8.26 23.70
C LYS A 33 -28.34 8.03 22.50
N ARG A 34 -27.01 7.93 22.71
CA ARG A 34 -26.04 7.63 21.64
C ARG A 34 -26.34 6.29 20.95
N LEU A 35 -26.72 5.27 21.73
CA LEU A 35 -27.12 3.97 21.21
C LEU A 35 -28.40 4.09 20.35
N ILE A 36 -29.43 4.76 20.86
CA ILE A 36 -30.69 4.96 20.13
C ILE A 36 -30.44 5.69 18.82
N ILE A 37 -29.70 6.81 18.83
CA ILE A 37 -29.37 7.62 17.65
C ILE A 37 -28.73 6.76 16.55
N LYS A 38 -27.80 5.85 16.91
CA LYS A 38 -27.15 4.93 15.95
C LYS A 38 -28.13 4.05 15.17
N PHE A 39 -29.31 3.77 15.72
CA PHE A 39 -30.37 3.03 15.02
C PHE A 39 -31.33 3.98 14.29
N ILE A 40 -31.82 5.02 14.96
CA ILE A 40 -32.87 5.90 14.39
C ILE A 40 -32.36 6.87 13.31
N GLU A 41 -31.05 7.11 13.22
CA GLU A 41 -30.44 7.98 12.18
C GLU A 41 -30.48 7.34 10.79
N LYS A 42 -30.52 6.00 10.71
CA LYS A 42 -30.60 5.26 9.46
C LYS A 42 -31.97 5.47 8.80
N GLN A 43 -31.98 5.86 7.54
CA GLN A 43 -33.21 6.17 6.80
C GLN A 43 -34.07 4.92 6.54
N GLU A 44 -33.44 3.75 6.56
CA GLU A 44 -34.07 2.43 6.38
C GLU A 44 -34.72 1.89 7.67
N THR A 45 -34.74 2.67 8.76
CA THR A 45 -35.31 2.27 10.05
C THR A 45 -36.64 2.99 10.30
N ILE A 46 -37.68 2.21 10.59
CA ILE A 46 -38.99 2.72 11.06
C ILE A 46 -38.90 3.02 12.55
N ASN A 47 -39.19 4.26 12.94
CA ASN A 47 -39.19 4.69 14.33
C ASN A 47 -40.55 4.36 14.95
N LEU A 48 -40.58 3.51 15.98
CA LEU A 48 -41.78 3.20 16.74
C LEU A 48 -41.73 3.93 18.09
N VAL A 49 -42.50 5.01 18.23
CA VAL A 49 -42.50 5.83 19.44
C VAL A 49 -43.70 5.47 20.31
N VAL A 50 -43.44 4.92 21.50
CA VAL A 50 -44.48 4.55 22.46
C VAL A 50 -44.62 5.67 23.50
N VAL A 51 -45.81 6.23 23.60
CA VAL A 51 -46.13 7.33 24.54
C VAL A 51 -47.35 6.93 25.38
N PRO A 52 -47.30 7.03 26.70
CA PRO A 52 -48.47 6.77 27.53
C PRO A 52 -49.44 7.96 27.51
N CYS A 53 -50.75 7.70 27.47
CA CYS A 53 -51.78 8.73 27.32
C CYS A 53 -51.91 9.69 28.52
N ASN A 54 -51.39 9.31 29.69
CA ASN A 54 -51.46 10.10 30.91
C ASN A 54 -50.34 11.16 31.04
N ILE A 55 -49.44 11.24 30.04
CA ILE A 55 -48.34 12.22 30.01
C ILE A 55 -48.51 13.10 28.78
N ASP A 56 -48.17 14.38 28.90
CA ASP A 56 -48.14 15.30 27.76
C ASP A 56 -47.11 14.85 26.72
N ILE A 57 -47.59 14.63 25.49
CA ILE A 57 -46.79 14.17 24.35
C ILE A 57 -45.63 15.13 24.05
N ALA A 58 -45.80 16.43 24.28
CA ALA A 58 -44.78 17.44 24.03
C ALA A 58 -43.56 17.31 24.97
N THR A 59 -43.71 16.60 26.10
CA THR A 59 -42.63 16.41 27.09
C THR A 59 -41.86 15.10 26.90
N THR A 60 -42.23 14.30 25.90
CA THR A 60 -41.65 12.97 25.67
C THR A 60 -40.36 13.06 24.86
N GLU A 61 -39.26 12.66 25.50
CA GLU A 61 -37.92 12.67 24.88
C GLU A 61 -37.83 11.75 23.65
N ALA A 62 -38.55 10.62 23.66
CA ALA A 62 -38.53 9.67 22.54
C ALA A 62 -39.10 10.30 21.25
N LEU A 63 -40.15 11.10 21.35
CA LEU A 63 -40.73 11.79 20.19
C LEU A 63 -39.81 12.92 19.71
N LYS A 64 -39.19 13.66 20.64
CA LYS A 64 -38.21 14.69 20.32
C LYS A 64 -37.03 14.10 19.53
N MET A 65 -36.46 12.99 20.00
CA MET A 65 -35.36 12.31 19.30
C MET A 65 -35.79 11.81 17.91
N ALA A 66 -37.02 11.30 17.77
CA ALA A 66 -37.55 10.90 16.47
C ALA A 66 -37.72 12.10 15.51
N GLN A 67 -38.19 13.24 16.00
CA GLN A 67 -38.33 14.47 15.21
C GLN A 67 -36.99 15.08 14.78
N GLU A 68 -35.94 14.93 15.60
CA GLU A 68 -34.59 15.39 15.24
C GLU A 68 -34.04 14.66 13.99
N VAL A 69 -34.40 13.38 13.80
CA VAL A 69 -33.92 12.54 12.69
C VAL A 69 -34.96 12.29 11.58
N ASP A 70 -36.24 12.61 11.85
CA ASP A 70 -37.38 12.52 10.93
C ASP A 70 -38.37 13.68 11.18
N PRO A 71 -38.02 14.93 10.81
CA PRO A 71 -38.85 16.11 11.07
C PRO A 71 -40.23 16.05 10.39
N GLU A 72 -40.32 15.34 9.26
CA GLU A 72 -41.56 15.17 8.49
C GLU A 72 -42.43 14.01 9.01
N GLY A 73 -41.91 13.17 9.91
CA GLY A 73 -42.63 12.00 10.43
C GLY A 73 -42.94 10.94 9.36
N LYS A 74 -42.11 10.83 8.32
CA LYS A 74 -42.31 9.93 7.17
C LYS A 74 -42.16 8.46 7.55
N ARG A 75 -41.30 8.16 8.53
CA ARG A 75 -40.97 6.81 9.00
C ARG A 75 -41.21 6.64 10.49
N THR A 76 -41.93 7.56 11.11
CA THR A 76 -42.23 7.56 12.55
C THR A 76 -43.68 7.19 12.79
N VAL A 77 -43.91 6.06 13.46
CA VAL A 77 -45.23 5.59 13.92
C VAL A 77 -45.33 5.84 15.42
N ALA A 78 -46.34 6.58 15.84
CA ALA A 78 -46.58 6.86 17.25
C ALA A 78 -47.70 5.99 17.81
N ILE A 79 -47.43 5.33 18.93
CA ILE A 79 -48.38 4.48 19.67
C ILE A 79 -48.73 5.16 20.98
N LEU A 80 -50.02 5.34 21.21
CA LEU A 80 -50.55 5.80 22.49
C LEU A 80 -50.99 4.60 23.33
N THR A 81 -50.39 4.43 24.51
CA THR A 81 -50.66 3.32 25.43
C THR A 81 -51.27 3.81 26.76
N LYS A 82 -51.80 2.90 27.56
CA LYS A 82 -52.47 3.19 28.84
C LYS A 82 -53.62 4.21 28.72
N PRO A 83 -54.57 4.02 27.77
CA PRO A 83 -55.72 4.91 27.63
C PRO A 83 -56.70 4.85 28.82
N ASP A 84 -56.56 3.83 29.67
CA ASP A 84 -57.31 3.64 30.91
C ASP A 84 -56.89 4.57 32.05
N LEU A 85 -55.71 5.20 31.96
CA LEU A 85 -55.17 6.13 32.97
C LEU A 85 -55.41 7.60 32.62
N ILE A 86 -56.31 7.90 31.68
CA ILE A 86 -56.62 9.26 31.28
C ILE A 86 -57.57 9.90 32.32
N ASP A 87 -57.23 11.10 32.79
CA ASP A 87 -58.07 11.86 33.72
C ASP A 87 -59.35 12.37 33.05
N THR A 88 -60.47 12.28 33.76
CA THR A 88 -61.78 12.71 33.25
C THR A 88 -61.79 14.21 32.93
N GLY A 89 -62.05 14.54 31.66
CA GLY A 89 -62.01 15.89 31.10
C GLY A 89 -60.84 16.14 30.13
N THR A 90 -59.82 15.29 30.11
CA THR A 90 -58.66 15.41 29.18
C THR A 90 -58.78 14.57 27.92
N GLU A 91 -59.82 13.73 27.80
CA GLU A 91 -60.00 12.78 26.70
C GLU A 91 -60.10 13.49 25.34
N LYS A 92 -60.70 14.68 25.28
CA LYS A 92 -60.77 15.50 24.07
C LYS A 92 -59.39 15.94 23.58
N SER A 93 -58.48 16.25 24.51
CA SER A 93 -57.11 16.64 24.17
C SER A 93 -56.34 15.46 23.60
N VAL A 94 -56.50 14.27 24.18
CA VAL A 94 -55.88 13.04 23.67
C VAL A 94 -56.47 12.66 22.31
N LEU A 95 -57.77 12.89 22.09
CA LEU A 95 -58.41 12.68 20.80
C LEU A 95 -57.80 13.57 19.71
N ALA A 96 -57.57 14.86 20.00
CA ALA A 96 -56.91 15.78 19.07
C ALA A 96 -55.48 15.32 18.70
N ILE A 97 -54.74 14.72 19.64
CA ILE A 97 -53.44 14.10 19.36
C ILE A 97 -53.62 12.94 18.36
N VAL A 98 -54.58 12.04 18.60
CA VAL A 98 -54.83 10.88 17.71
C VAL A 98 -55.24 11.32 16.29
N HIS A 99 -56.03 12.40 16.18
CA HIS A 99 -56.43 13.00 14.90
C HIS A 99 -55.32 13.80 14.22
N ASN A 100 -54.10 13.78 14.76
CA ASN A 100 -52.91 14.41 14.17
C ASN A 100 -52.95 15.96 14.21
N GLU A 101 -53.73 16.55 15.11
CA GLU A 101 -53.94 18.01 15.18
C GLU A 101 -52.84 18.73 15.98
N VAL A 102 -52.21 18.05 16.94
CA VAL A 102 -51.21 18.64 17.83
C VAL A 102 -49.80 18.53 17.26
N ILE A 103 -49.38 17.31 16.92
CA ILE A 103 -48.07 17.03 16.31
C ILE A 103 -48.29 16.20 15.06
N PRO A 104 -48.12 16.76 13.85
CA PRO A 104 -48.41 16.06 12.61
C PRO A 104 -47.34 15.00 12.30
N LEU A 105 -47.74 13.74 12.19
CA LEU A 105 -46.94 12.62 11.69
C LEU A 105 -47.57 12.06 10.42
N CYS A 106 -46.80 11.77 9.37
CA CYS A 106 -47.33 11.18 8.13
C CYS A 106 -47.97 9.81 8.35
N LYS A 107 -47.47 9.03 9.32
CA LYS A 107 -48.02 7.71 9.67
C LYS A 107 -49.14 7.79 10.71
N GLY A 108 -49.35 8.95 11.33
CA GLY A 108 -50.37 9.20 12.34
C GLY A 108 -50.16 8.41 13.64
N TYR A 109 -51.19 8.41 14.47
CA TYR A 109 -51.21 7.80 15.79
C TYR A 109 -52.13 6.58 15.83
N THR A 110 -51.74 5.58 16.63
CA THR A 110 -52.58 4.42 16.94
C THR A 110 -52.68 4.25 18.44
N MET A 111 -53.90 4.11 18.97
CA MET A 111 -54.14 3.92 20.40
C MET A 111 -54.36 2.45 20.72
N VAL A 112 -53.67 1.93 21.75
CA VAL A 112 -53.74 0.54 22.16
C VAL A 112 -53.94 0.41 23.66
N LYS A 113 -54.73 -0.58 24.07
CA LYS A 113 -54.88 -0.96 25.48
C LYS A 113 -54.09 -2.23 25.73
N CYS A 114 -52.98 -2.09 26.44
CA CYS A 114 -52.16 -3.22 26.86
C CYS A 114 -52.78 -3.91 28.09
N ARG A 115 -52.32 -5.14 28.38
CA ARG A 115 -52.67 -5.84 29.62
C ARG A 115 -52.12 -5.07 30.83
N GLY A 116 -52.97 -4.86 31.84
CA GLY A 116 -52.53 -4.33 33.13
C GLY A 116 -51.76 -5.36 33.95
N GLN A 117 -51.04 -4.93 35.00
CA GLN A 117 -50.23 -5.84 35.82
C GLN A 117 -51.07 -6.96 36.45
N GLN A 118 -52.25 -6.64 36.98
CA GLN A 118 -53.18 -7.63 37.55
C GLN A 118 -53.64 -8.68 36.52
N GLN A 119 -53.90 -8.25 35.28
CA GLN A 119 -54.32 -9.15 34.19
C GLN A 119 -53.18 -10.07 33.71
N ILE A 120 -51.93 -9.66 33.92
CA ILE A 120 -50.76 -10.49 33.68
C ILE A 120 -50.63 -11.52 34.82
N ASP A 121 -50.84 -11.09 36.06
CA ASP A 121 -50.81 -11.98 37.23
C ASP A 121 -51.95 -13.02 37.19
N ASP A 122 -53.09 -12.68 36.58
CA ASP A 122 -54.27 -13.54 36.39
C ASP A 122 -54.21 -14.45 35.13
N ASP A 123 -53.11 -14.42 34.36
CA ASP A 123 -52.85 -15.23 33.14
C ASP A 123 -53.99 -15.21 32.09
N ILE A 124 -54.56 -14.02 31.84
CA ILE A 124 -55.63 -13.84 30.86
C ILE A 124 -55.13 -14.15 29.43
N SER A 125 -55.91 -14.91 28.66
CA SER A 125 -55.55 -15.28 27.28
C SER A 125 -55.53 -14.07 26.33
N LEU A 126 -54.75 -14.15 25.24
CA LEU A 126 -54.66 -13.09 24.23
C LEU A 126 -56.01 -12.76 23.58
N GLU A 127 -56.86 -13.77 23.37
CA GLU A 127 -58.20 -13.62 22.81
C GLU A 127 -59.10 -12.80 23.76
N GLN A 128 -59.07 -13.12 25.05
CA GLN A 128 -59.81 -12.39 26.08
C GLN A 128 -59.29 -10.96 26.22
N ALA A 129 -57.98 -10.74 26.19
CA ALA A 129 -57.39 -9.41 26.22
C ALA A 129 -57.81 -8.55 25.01
N THR A 130 -57.88 -9.15 23.81
CA THR A 130 -58.34 -8.48 22.60
C THR A 130 -59.82 -8.10 22.69
N GLN A 131 -60.65 -8.94 23.31
CA GLN A 131 -62.06 -8.63 23.52
C GLN A 131 -62.23 -7.49 24.54
N ILE A 132 -61.50 -7.53 25.66
CA ILE A 132 -61.51 -6.45 26.67
C ILE A 132 -61.05 -5.11 26.07
N GLU A 133 -60.04 -5.14 25.20
CA GLU A 133 -59.59 -3.95 24.47
C GLU A 133 -60.71 -3.38 23.58
N ARG A 134 -61.37 -4.23 22.78
CA ARG A 134 -62.49 -3.78 21.93
C ARG A 134 -63.65 -3.24 22.74
N ASP A 135 -64.05 -3.93 23.80
CA ASP A 135 -65.16 -3.52 24.66
C ASP A 135 -64.85 -2.18 25.34
N PHE A 136 -63.60 -1.95 25.74
CA PHE A 136 -63.15 -0.65 26.28
C PHE A 136 -63.37 0.49 25.28
N PHE A 137 -62.87 0.34 24.05
CA PHE A 137 -63.01 1.39 23.04
C PHE A 137 -64.46 1.55 22.58
N GLN A 138 -65.26 0.48 22.54
CA GLN A 138 -66.64 0.51 22.07
C GLN A 138 -67.59 1.19 23.07
N ASN A 139 -67.35 0.97 24.37
CA ASN A 139 -68.18 1.53 25.44
C ASN A 139 -67.76 2.94 25.86
N HIS A 140 -66.63 3.46 25.36
CA HIS A 140 -66.14 4.79 25.71
C HIS A 140 -66.67 5.87 24.76
N ASP A 141 -67.42 6.84 25.30
CA ASP A 141 -68.12 7.87 24.51
C ASP A 141 -67.20 8.63 23.52
N TYR A 142 -65.99 8.97 23.95
CA TYR A 142 -65.01 9.70 23.13
C TYR A 142 -64.17 8.82 22.18
N PHE A 143 -63.82 7.59 22.57
CA PHE A 143 -62.87 6.76 21.79
C PHE A 143 -63.56 5.81 20.82
N ARG A 144 -64.88 5.69 20.87
CA ARG A 144 -65.66 4.88 19.94
C ARG A 144 -65.45 5.28 18.48
N CYS A 145 -65.21 6.56 18.18
CA CYS A 145 -64.91 6.99 16.82
C CYS A 145 -63.59 6.39 16.30
N LEU A 146 -62.59 6.20 17.16
CA LEU A 146 -61.27 5.68 16.79
C LEU A 146 -61.30 4.23 16.33
N LEU A 147 -62.28 3.45 16.83
CA LEU A 147 -62.55 2.09 16.33
C LEU A 147 -63.03 2.10 14.88
N ASN A 148 -63.92 3.03 14.53
CA ASN A 148 -64.47 3.13 13.17
C ASN A 148 -63.44 3.68 12.17
N GLU A 149 -62.44 4.44 12.66
CA GLU A 149 -61.34 4.99 11.86
C GLU A 149 -60.12 4.06 11.74
N ASP A 150 -60.20 2.84 12.27
CA ASP A 150 -59.08 1.87 12.34
C ASP A 150 -57.81 2.42 13.03
N LYS A 151 -57.97 3.41 13.92
CA LYS A 151 -56.89 4.05 14.70
C LYS A 151 -56.76 3.52 16.13
N ALA A 152 -57.60 2.56 16.51
CA ALA A 152 -57.57 1.90 17.80
C ALA A 152 -57.38 0.39 17.65
N THR A 153 -56.92 -0.26 18.72
CA THR A 153 -56.69 -1.70 18.88
C THR A 153 -55.31 -2.24 18.45
N ILE A 154 -54.84 -3.26 19.17
CA ILE A 154 -53.61 -4.00 18.89
C ILE A 154 -53.67 -4.67 17.52
N LYS A 155 -54.84 -5.19 17.12
CA LYS A 155 -55.00 -5.86 15.82
C LYS A 155 -54.80 -4.89 14.65
N CYS A 156 -55.38 -3.69 14.71
CA CYS A 156 -55.18 -2.66 13.69
C CYS A 156 -53.72 -2.19 13.66
N LEU A 157 -53.10 -2.03 14.83
CA LEU A 157 -51.67 -1.72 14.93
C LEU A 157 -50.81 -2.78 14.23
N ALA A 158 -51.03 -4.07 14.49
CA ALA A 158 -50.25 -5.15 13.90
C ALA A 158 -50.35 -5.18 12.38
N ILE A 159 -51.56 -5.01 11.82
CA ILE A 159 -51.77 -4.96 10.37
C ILE A 159 -51.04 -3.75 9.78
N LYS A 160 -51.20 -2.58 10.40
CA LYS A 160 -50.57 -1.34 9.94
C LYS A 160 -49.05 -1.43 9.97
N LEU A 161 -48.46 -1.92 11.06
CA LEU A 161 -47.01 -2.11 11.17
C LEU A 161 -46.48 -3.11 10.15
N THR A 162 -47.21 -4.19 9.89
CA THR A 162 -46.81 -5.20 8.89
C THR A 162 -46.82 -4.60 7.48
N GLN A 163 -47.88 -3.86 7.11
CA GLN A 163 -47.95 -3.19 5.81
C GLN A 163 -46.83 -2.15 5.66
N GLU A 164 -46.64 -1.32 6.68
CA GLU A 164 -45.58 -0.31 6.69
C GLU A 164 -44.18 -0.92 6.60
N LEU A 165 -43.93 -2.02 7.29
CA LEU A 165 -42.66 -2.76 7.20
C LEU A 165 -42.43 -3.27 5.78
N VAL A 166 -43.42 -3.93 5.17
CA VAL A 166 -43.30 -4.47 3.81
C VAL A 166 -43.08 -3.36 2.77
N ASP A 167 -43.84 -2.27 2.86
CA ASP A 167 -43.71 -1.14 1.95
C ASP A 167 -42.37 -0.41 2.11
N HIS A 168 -41.88 -0.31 3.34
CA HIS A 168 -40.57 0.28 3.63
C HIS A 168 -39.44 -0.61 3.09
N ILE A 169 -39.50 -1.94 3.34
CA ILE A 169 -38.53 -2.89 2.80
C ILE A 169 -38.46 -2.77 1.27
N LYS A 170 -39.60 -2.77 0.57
CA LYS A 170 -39.63 -2.64 -0.90
C LYS A 170 -39.01 -1.34 -1.41
N LYS A 171 -39.19 -0.23 -0.69
CA LYS A 171 -38.61 1.07 -1.06
C LYS A 171 -37.11 1.15 -0.76
N SER A 172 -36.65 0.52 0.32
CA SER A 172 -35.25 0.55 0.75
C SER A 172 -34.37 -0.47 0.02
N LEU A 173 -34.95 -1.54 -0.52
CA LEU A 173 -34.19 -2.64 -1.13
C LEU A 173 -33.30 -2.22 -2.31
N PRO A 174 -33.76 -1.38 -3.28
CA PRO A 174 -32.88 -0.90 -4.35
C PRO A 174 -31.72 -0.03 -3.85
N GLN A 175 -31.97 0.80 -2.83
CA GLN A 175 -30.94 1.64 -2.23
C GLN A 175 -29.90 0.80 -1.48
N LEU A 176 -30.35 -0.26 -0.79
CA LEU A 176 -29.50 -1.18 -0.07
C LEU A 176 -28.61 -1.98 -1.02
N ASP A 177 -29.13 -2.43 -2.17
CA ASP A 177 -28.33 -3.07 -3.23
C ASP A 177 -27.25 -2.13 -3.79
N GLU A 178 -27.59 -0.87 -4.06
CA GLU A 178 -26.61 0.13 -4.51
C GLU A 178 -25.52 0.40 -3.45
N GLN A 179 -25.90 0.52 -2.18
CA GLN A 179 -24.96 0.67 -1.07
C GLN A 179 -24.01 -0.52 -0.94
N ILE A 180 -24.53 -1.76 -1.05
CA ILE A 180 -23.70 -2.98 -1.01
C ILE A 180 -22.75 -3.04 -2.21
N LYS A 181 -23.24 -2.74 -3.42
CA LYS A 181 -22.39 -2.70 -4.62
C LYS A 181 -21.25 -1.68 -4.49
N LYS A 182 -21.56 -0.49 -3.94
CA LYS A 182 -20.54 0.53 -3.65
C LYS A 182 -19.53 0.04 -2.62
N LEU A 183 -20.00 -0.49 -1.49
CA LEU A 183 -19.14 -1.05 -0.44
C LEU A 183 -18.25 -2.19 -0.96
N LEU A 184 -18.79 -3.07 -1.82
CA LEU A 184 -18.02 -4.13 -2.48
C LEU A 184 -16.94 -3.55 -3.40
N TRP A 185 -17.25 -2.51 -4.15
CA TRP A 185 -16.27 -1.84 -5.01
C TRP A 185 -15.15 -1.19 -4.19
N ASP A 186 -15.50 -0.47 -3.11
CA ASP A 186 -14.55 0.16 -2.20
C ASP A 186 -13.63 -0.89 -1.55
N VAL A 187 -14.20 -1.96 -0.99
CA VAL A 187 -13.42 -3.05 -0.36
C VAL A 187 -12.52 -3.76 -1.38
N ARG A 188 -13.01 -4.01 -2.60
CA ARG A 188 -12.20 -4.62 -3.67
C ARG A 188 -11.04 -3.72 -4.07
N ASN A 189 -11.23 -2.41 -4.12
CA ASN A 189 -10.15 -1.47 -4.43
C ASN A 189 -9.14 -1.38 -3.29
N GLU A 190 -9.59 -1.27 -2.04
CA GLU A 190 -8.69 -1.31 -0.88
C GLU A 190 -7.88 -2.62 -0.82
N LEU A 191 -8.48 -3.74 -1.22
CA LEU A 191 -7.81 -5.04 -1.30
C LEU A 191 -6.87 -5.16 -2.51
N LYS A 192 -7.06 -4.39 -3.58
CA LYS A 192 -6.07 -4.27 -4.66
C LYS A 192 -4.86 -3.44 -4.23
N GLU A 193 -5.10 -2.34 -3.53
CA GLU A 193 -4.05 -1.48 -2.96
C GLU A 193 -3.22 -2.24 -1.90
N CYS A 194 -3.89 -3.05 -1.08
CA CYS A 194 -3.23 -4.01 -0.21
C CYS A 194 -2.83 -5.23 -1.05
N GLU A 195 -1.70 -5.18 -1.77
CA GLU A 195 -1.17 -6.30 -2.59
C GLU A 195 -1.61 -7.65 -2.01
N GLY A 196 -2.24 -8.50 -2.85
CA GLY A 196 -3.10 -9.62 -2.46
C GLY A 196 -2.55 -10.61 -1.43
N GLY A 197 -1.26 -10.52 -1.11
CA GLY A 197 -0.63 -11.14 0.03
C GLY A 197 -0.43 -12.63 -0.15
N PRO A 198 0.33 -13.27 0.74
CA PRO A 198 0.43 -14.71 0.74
C PRO A 198 -0.97 -15.34 0.92
N PRO A 199 -1.35 -16.31 0.07
CA PRO A 199 -2.48 -17.18 0.32
C PRO A 199 -2.32 -17.92 1.66
N GLN A 200 -3.43 -18.27 2.32
CA GLN A 200 -3.40 -19.06 3.55
C GLN A 200 -3.00 -20.53 3.32
N ASP A 201 -3.18 -21.05 2.10
CA ASP A 201 -2.78 -22.41 1.74
C ASP A 201 -1.25 -22.49 1.54
N PRO A 202 -0.55 -23.48 2.13
CA PRO A 202 0.90 -23.62 2.00
C PRO A 202 1.41 -23.75 0.56
N ARG A 203 0.65 -24.38 -0.35
CA ARG A 203 1.02 -24.50 -1.78
C ARG A 203 0.82 -23.16 -2.48
N GLY A 204 -0.28 -22.47 -2.18
CA GLY A 204 -0.53 -21.11 -2.64
C GLY A 204 0.54 -20.11 -2.17
N ALA A 205 0.97 -20.21 -0.92
CA ALA A 205 2.05 -19.39 -0.35
C ALA A 205 3.39 -19.64 -1.07
N LYS A 206 3.72 -20.90 -1.37
CA LYS A 206 4.92 -21.23 -2.16
C LYS A 206 4.85 -20.65 -3.58
N GLN A 207 3.71 -20.76 -4.24
CA GLN A 207 3.51 -20.19 -5.58
C GLN A 207 3.62 -18.67 -5.57
N PHE A 208 3.05 -18.02 -4.55
CA PHE A 208 3.17 -16.58 -4.35
C PHE A 208 4.63 -16.16 -4.15
N LEU A 209 5.37 -16.83 -3.26
CA LEU A 209 6.80 -16.58 -3.06
C LEU A 209 7.56 -16.70 -4.39
N THR A 210 7.34 -17.77 -5.15
CA THR A 210 7.99 -17.96 -6.46
C THR A 210 7.70 -16.80 -7.42
N GLN A 211 6.45 -16.32 -7.47
CA GLN A 211 6.08 -15.17 -8.31
C GLN A 211 6.76 -13.88 -7.84
N THR A 212 6.81 -13.63 -6.53
CA THR A 212 7.48 -12.46 -5.96
C THR A 212 8.98 -12.47 -6.24
N LEU A 213 9.65 -13.61 -6.04
CA LEU A 213 11.08 -13.75 -6.31
C LEU A 213 11.39 -13.65 -7.82
N LYS A 214 10.53 -14.21 -8.67
CA LYS A 214 10.67 -14.06 -10.12
C LYS A 214 10.52 -12.61 -10.55
N ARG A 215 9.53 -11.88 -10.04
CA ARG A 215 9.35 -10.43 -10.30
C ARG A 215 10.59 -9.64 -9.90
N PHE A 216 11.18 -9.94 -8.74
CA PHE A 216 12.44 -9.33 -8.31
C PHE A 216 13.57 -9.61 -9.31
N ASN A 217 13.77 -10.87 -9.70
CA ASN A 217 14.81 -11.24 -10.65
C ASN A 217 14.61 -10.59 -12.02
N ASP A 218 13.36 -10.52 -12.51
CA ASP A 218 13.04 -9.84 -13.77
C ASP A 218 13.44 -8.35 -13.68
N GLN A 219 13.17 -7.68 -12.55
CA GLN A 219 13.59 -6.30 -12.33
C GLN A 219 15.12 -6.13 -12.23
N ILE A 220 15.82 -7.05 -11.57
CA ILE A 220 17.29 -7.03 -11.53
C ILE A 220 17.89 -7.23 -12.93
N ASN A 221 17.33 -8.14 -13.72
CA ASN A 221 17.78 -8.39 -15.08
C ASN A 221 17.51 -7.17 -15.97
N SER A 222 16.33 -6.55 -15.88
CA SER A 222 16.00 -5.28 -16.55
C SER A 222 16.94 -4.14 -16.13
N LEU A 223 17.34 -4.07 -14.85
CA LEU A 223 18.29 -3.08 -14.37
C LEU A 223 19.67 -3.29 -15.02
N SER A 224 20.10 -4.56 -15.13
CA SER A 224 21.38 -4.92 -15.73
C SER A 224 21.44 -4.73 -17.26
N SER A 225 20.29 -4.81 -17.95
CA SER A 225 20.18 -4.57 -19.39
C SER A 225 20.06 -3.08 -19.76
N GLY A 226 19.77 -2.23 -18.76
CA GLY A 226 19.69 -0.78 -18.92
C GLY A 226 18.29 -0.24 -19.19
N GLU A 227 17.26 -1.02 -18.86
CA GLU A 227 15.88 -0.53 -18.86
C GLU A 227 15.63 0.44 -17.70
N LEU A 228 14.75 1.40 -17.94
CA LEU A 228 14.48 2.50 -17.02
C LEU A 228 13.41 2.06 -16.00
N ILE A 229 13.86 1.61 -14.83
CA ILE A 229 12.98 1.12 -13.76
C ILE A 229 12.57 2.24 -12.78
N PHE A 230 13.47 3.21 -12.57
CA PHE A 230 13.28 4.37 -11.69
C PHE A 230 13.50 5.68 -12.46
N GLU A 231 13.10 6.81 -11.88
CA GLU A 231 13.24 8.14 -12.51
C GLU A 231 14.68 8.45 -12.95
N GLU A 232 15.68 7.92 -12.25
CA GLU A 232 17.09 8.03 -12.62
C GLU A 232 17.60 6.75 -13.31
N ASN A 233 18.17 6.87 -14.51
CA ASN A 233 18.76 5.72 -15.21
C ASN A 233 20.14 5.37 -14.61
N LEU A 234 20.32 4.11 -14.18
CA LEU A 234 21.58 3.56 -13.69
C LEU A 234 22.76 3.85 -14.64
N PHE A 235 22.61 3.55 -15.93
CA PHE A 235 23.67 3.73 -16.92
C PHE A 235 24.01 5.20 -17.17
N ALA A 236 23.06 6.13 -16.95
CA ALA A 236 23.36 7.56 -17.03
C ALA A 236 24.28 7.99 -15.88
N GLN A 237 24.05 7.48 -14.66
CA GLN A 237 24.91 7.74 -13.50
C GLN A 237 26.28 7.10 -13.66
N LEU A 238 26.34 5.84 -14.13
CA LEU A 238 27.62 5.17 -14.41
C LEU A 238 28.43 5.91 -15.48
N ARG A 239 27.79 6.43 -16.54
CA ARG A 239 28.46 7.25 -17.56
C ARG A 239 29.03 8.55 -17.00
N ALA A 240 28.42 9.14 -15.97
CA ALA A 240 28.98 10.32 -15.32
C ALA A 240 30.31 9.98 -14.61
N GLU A 241 30.40 8.82 -13.95
CA GLU A 241 31.65 8.33 -13.36
C GLU A 241 32.70 7.99 -14.42
N PHE A 242 32.31 7.36 -15.53
CA PHE A 242 33.21 7.10 -16.67
C PHE A 242 33.76 8.40 -17.26
N LYS A 243 32.93 9.45 -17.33
CA LYS A 243 33.37 10.76 -17.79
C LYS A 243 34.38 11.37 -16.82
N LYS A 244 34.15 11.32 -15.50
CA LYS A 244 35.11 11.80 -14.50
C LYS A 244 36.46 11.08 -14.60
N TRP A 245 36.44 9.77 -14.79
CA TRP A 245 37.63 8.96 -15.04
C TRP A 245 38.37 9.43 -16.29
N ASN A 246 37.66 9.61 -17.41
CA ASN A 246 38.25 10.09 -18.65
C ASN A 246 38.80 11.53 -18.54
N ASP A 247 38.11 12.42 -17.82
CA ASP A 247 38.57 13.78 -17.57
C ASP A 247 39.86 13.79 -16.72
N HIS A 248 39.97 12.87 -15.75
CA HIS A 248 41.19 12.68 -14.96
C HIS A 248 42.35 12.14 -15.81
N LEU A 249 42.09 11.15 -16.66
CA LEU A 249 43.08 10.63 -17.62
C LEU A 249 43.60 11.71 -18.57
N ASN A 250 42.72 12.60 -19.05
CA ASN A 250 43.10 13.69 -19.93
C ASN A 250 43.86 14.82 -19.21
N SER A 251 43.55 15.06 -17.93
CA SER A 251 44.21 16.08 -17.11
C SER A 251 45.59 15.62 -16.59
N SER A 252 45.77 14.31 -16.42
CA SER A 252 47.03 13.70 -15.97
C SER A 252 48.05 13.51 -17.10
N LYS A 253 47.78 13.98 -18.33
CA LYS A 253 48.72 13.91 -19.45
C LYS A 253 50.02 14.65 -19.08
N PRO A 254 51.15 13.96 -18.91
CA PRO A 254 52.37 14.59 -18.47
C PRO A 254 52.94 15.49 -19.57
N SER A 255 53.45 16.66 -19.18
CA SER A 255 54.37 17.43 -20.02
C SER A 255 55.73 16.75 -19.90
N PHE A 256 56.04 15.85 -20.83
CA PHE A 256 57.37 15.27 -20.98
C PHE A 256 58.34 16.37 -21.45
N SER A 257 58.78 17.26 -20.54
CA SER A 257 59.73 18.31 -20.88
C SER A 257 61.10 17.70 -21.17
N ASP A 258 61.62 17.93 -22.37
CA ASP A 258 62.82 17.30 -22.96
C ASP A 258 64.14 17.43 -22.18
N SER A 259 64.20 18.24 -21.11
CA SER A 259 65.47 18.66 -20.51
C SER A 259 65.82 18.03 -19.15
N LYS A 260 64.89 17.31 -18.49
CA LYS A 260 65.16 16.70 -17.15
C LYS A 260 65.09 15.17 -17.10
N VAL A 261 64.50 14.52 -18.10
CA VAL A 261 64.33 13.05 -18.10
C VAL A 261 65.63 12.31 -18.42
N VAL A 262 66.54 12.95 -19.18
CA VAL A 262 67.91 12.46 -19.36
C VAL A 262 68.78 13.03 -18.22
N SER A 263 68.49 12.65 -16.97
CA SER A 263 69.43 12.95 -15.87
C SER A 263 70.77 12.30 -16.23
N GLN A 264 71.84 13.09 -16.26
CA GLN A 264 73.22 12.63 -16.51
C GLN A 264 73.64 11.49 -15.56
N GLU A 265 72.92 11.30 -14.46
CA GLU A 265 73.13 10.28 -13.42
C GLU A 265 72.89 8.83 -13.89
N ASN A 266 72.07 8.60 -14.93
CA ASN A 266 71.78 7.25 -15.44
C ASN A 266 72.60 6.87 -16.70
N ARG A 267 73.54 7.73 -17.12
CA ARG A 267 74.46 7.43 -18.23
C ARG A 267 75.59 6.53 -17.75
N GLY A 268 75.42 5.22 -17.93
CA GLY A 268 76.44 4.22 -17.54
C GLY A 268 77.32 3.70 -18.69
N ARG A 269 76.71 3.27 -19.80
CA ARG A 269 77.38 2.50 -20.87
C ARG A 269 77.07 2.93 -22.32
N GLU A 270 76.21 3.92 -22.53
CA GLU A 270 75.67 4.25 -23.85
C GLU A 270 76.50 5.32 -24.58
N LEU A 271 76.59 5.19 -25.91
CA LEU A 271 77.19 6.20 -26.78
C LEU A 271 76.33 7.47 -26.82
N PRO A 272 76.92 8.67 -27.00
CA PRO A 272 76.17 9.89 -27.21
C PRO A 272 75.19 9.75 -28.39
N GLY A 273 73.89 9.89 -28.13
CA GLY A 273 72.82 9.74 -29.12
C GLY A 273 71.84 8.61 -28.84
N PHE A 274 72.25 7.59 -28.06
CA PHE A 274 71.34 6.52 -27.62
C PHE A 274 70.74 6.85 -26.25
N SER A 275 69.44 6.59 -26.10
CA SER A 275 68.71 6.78 -24.84
C SER A 275 68.36 5.42 -24.24
N ASN A 276 68.59 5.28 -22.93
CA ASN A 276 68.37 4.03 -22.21
C ASN A 276 66.88 3.66 -22.17
N TYR A 277 66.52 2.53 -22.78
CA TYR A 277 65.16 1.96 -22.71
C TYR A 277 64.69 1.79 -21.26
N LYS A 278 65.60 1.54 -20.31
CA LYS A 278 65.27 1.44 -18.88
C LYS A 278 64.78 2.77 -18.27
N VAL A 279 65.26 3.90 -18.80
CA VAL A 279 64.76 5.23 -18.40
C VAL A 279 63.38 5.48 -19.00
N PHE A 280 63.13 5.03 -20.24
CA PHE A 280 61.79 4.99 -20.86
C PHE A 280 60.80 4.27 -19.94
N GLU A 281 61.20 3.06 -19.56
CA GLU A 281 60.41 2.15 -18.76
C GLU A 281 60.09 2.72 -17.38
N THR A 282 61.10 3.22 -16.67
CA THR A 282 60.93 3.74 -15.31
C THR A 282 59.99 4.96 -15.26
N VAL A 283 60.06 5.84 -16.25
CA VAL A 283 59.23 7.07 -16.31
C VAL A 283 57.77 6.73 -16.61
N LEU A 284 57.53 5.83 -17.56
CA LEU A 284 56.18 5.38 -17.89
C LEU A 284 55.55 4.60 -16.74
N GLN A 285 56.27 3.67 -16.12
CA GLN A 285 55.79 2.92 -14.96
C GLN A 285 55.42 3.84 -13.79
N LYS A 286 56.18 4.92 -13.57
CA LYS A 286 55.86 5.92 -12.54
C LYS A 286 54.53 6.61 -12.82
N HIS A 287 54.28 7.04 -14.06
CA HIS A 287 53.03 7.69 -14.44
C HIS A 287 51.83 6.73 -14.45
N VAL A 288 52.02 5.48 -14.86
CA VAL A 288 50.97 4.44 -14.79
C VAL A 288 50.60 4.13 -13.33
N ALA A 289 51.57 4.14 -12.41
CA ALA A 289 51.30 3.94 -10.99
C ALA A 289 50.44 5.05 -10.36
N GLU A 290 50.53 6.29 -10.85
CA GLU A 290 49.71 7.42 -10.38
C GLU A 290 48.20 7.22 -10.71
N LEU A 291 47.89 6.45 -11.74
CA LEU A 291 46.51 6.15 -12.17
C LEU A 291 45.80 5.10 -11.31
N LYS A 292 46.51 4.45 -10.38
CA LYS A 292 45.96 3.38 -9.54
C LYS A 292 44.91 3.86 -8.53
N GLU A 293 45.16 4.97 -7.85
CA GLU A 293 44.21 5.53 -6.88
C GLU A 293 42.90 6.00 -7.54
N PRO A 294 42.91 6.79 -8.64
CA PRO A 294 41.68 7.19 -9.31
C PRO A 294 40.90 6.02 -9.93
N ALA A 295 41.56 4.92 -10.32
CA ALA A 295 40.89 3.70 -10.76
C ALA A 295 40.11 3.01 -9.61
N ASN A 296 40.67 3.01 -8.40
CA ASN A 296 39.97 2.51 -7.20
C ASN A 296 38.80 3.43 -6.80
N ASP A 297 38.94 4.74 -7.00
CA ASP A 297 37.85 5.70 -6.77
C ASP A 297 36.70 5.48 -7.76
N LEU A 298 37.00 5.21 -9.04
CA LEU A 298 35.98 4.83 -10.03
C LEU A 298 35.20 3.58 -9.58
N LEU A 299 35.92 2.53 -9.14
CA LEU A 299 35.28 1.31 -8.63
C LEU A 299 34.36 1.61 -7.44
N ARG A 300 34.80 2.47 -6.51
CA ARG A 300 34.00 2.88 -5.35
C ARG A 300 32.74 3.62 -5.76
N GLY A 301 32.85 4.61 -6.65
CA GLY A 301 31.72 5.38 -7.17
C GLY A 301 30.68 4.50 -7.87
N MET A 302 31.14 3.57 -8.73
CA MET A 302 30.25 2.62 -9.40
C MET A 302 29.55 1.69 -8.40
N LYS A 303 30.28 1.18 -7.40
CA LYS A 303 29.70 0.32 -6.35
C LYS A 303 28.56 1.04 -5.62
N ASP A 304 28.76 2.29 -5.21
CA ASP A 304 27.78 3.02 -4.42
C ASP A 304 26.50 3.29 -5.23
N ILE A 305 26.64 3.63 -6.52
CA ILE A 305 25.52 3.79 -7.45
C ILE A 305 24.77 2.46 -7.61
N ILE A 306 25.48 1.36 -7.89
CA ILE A 306 24.86 0.04 -8.09
C ILE A 306 24.14 -0.41 -6.82
N LEU A 307 24.77 -0.23 -5.64
CA LEU A 307 24.17 -0.56 -4.35
C LEU A 307 22.87 0.21 -4.12
N LYS A 308 22.84 1.52 -4.40
CA LYS A 308 21.61 2.34 -4.28
C LYS A 308 20.48 1.75 -5.12
N HIS A 309 20.71 1.52 -6.41
CA HIS A 309 19.69 0.98 -7.32
C HIS A 309 19.22 -0.42 -6.93
N LEU A 310 20.13 -1.31 -6.52
CA LEU A 310 19.75 -2.64 -6.03
C LEU A 310 18.88 -2.56 -4.77
N LEU A 311 19.20 -1.67 -3.84
CA LEU A 311 18.41 -1.47 -2.64
C LEU A 311 17.02 -0.89 -2.99
N ASP A 312 16.92 0.06 -3.91
CA ASP A 312 15.65 0.63 -4.36
C ASP A 312 14.71 -0.44 -4.96
N VAL A 313 15.25 -1.40 -5.73
CA VAL A 313 14.50 -2.58 -6.20
C VAL A 313 13.99 -3.42 -5.03
N VAL A 314 14.84 -3.71 -4.04
CA VAL A 314 14.46 -4.47 -2.84
C VAL A 314 13.34 -3.78 -2.07
N PHE A 315 13.44 -2.47 -1.84
CA PHE A 315 12.40 -1.72 -1.11
C PHE A 315 11.06 -1.70 -1.86
N THR A 316 11.11 -1.72 -3.19
CA THR A 316 9.91 -1.73 -4.04
C THR A 316 9.27 -3.13 -4.09
N CYS A 317 10.07 -4.20 -4.26
CA CYS A 317 9.55 -5.57 -4.35
C CYS A 317 9.09 -6.15 -3.01
N PHE A 318 9.76 -5.80 -1.90
CA PHE A 318 9.57 -6.46 -0.60
C PHE A 318 9.02 -5.51 0.48
N ARG A 319 8.26 -4.49 0.09
CA ARG A 319 7.72 -3.45 0.98
C ARG A 319 7.04 -4.00 2.24
N ASN A 320 6.26 -5.07 2.08
CA ASN A 320 5.45 -5.67 3.15
C ASN A 320 6.12 -6.86 3.85
N TYR A 321 7.33 -7.26 3.43
CA TYR A 321 8.00 -8.49 3.87
C TYR A 321 9.37 -8.17 4.50
N PRO A 322 9.42 -7.73 5.78
CA PRO A 322 10.65 -7.30 6.44
C PRO A 322 11.73 -8.38 6.52
N VAL A 323 11.35 -9.65 6.73
CA VAL A 323 12.29 -10.77 6.81
C VAL A 323 12.99 -10.98 5.46
N LEU A 324 12.20 -11.09 4.39
CA LEU A 324 12.71 -11.27 3.03
C LEU A 324 13.57 -10.07 2.60
N LYS A 325 13.15 -8.86 2.95
CA LYS A 325 13.93 -7.64 2.73
C LYS A 325 15.30 -7.71 3.41
N ASN A 326 15.37 -8.02 4.69
CA ASN A 326 16.64 -8.06 5.44
C ASN A 326 17.58 -9.14 4.91
N ILE A 327 17.05 -10.33 4.60
CA ILE A 327 17.81 -11.43 4.00
C ILE A 327 18.38 -10.99 2.65
N THR A 328 17.57 -10.41 1.77
CA THR A 328 18.02 -9.95 0.45
C THR A 328 19.06 -8.84 0.55
N VAL A 329 18.88 -7.86 1.45
CA VAL A 329 19.87 -6.79 1.70
C VAL A 329 21.21 -7.38 2.14
N SER A 330 21.21 -8.32 3.09
CA SER A 330 22.44 -8.98 3.54
C SER A 330 23.14 -9.73 2.41
N LYS A 331 22.39 -10.42 1.55
CA LYS A 331 22.92 -11.13 0.38
C LYS A 331 23.54 -10.18 -0.62
N ILE A 332 22.88 -9.06 -0.91
CA ILE A 332 23.40 -8.01 -1.80
C ILE A 332 24.74 -7.49 -1.28
N HIS A 333 24.83 -7.16 0.01
CA HIS A 333 26.09 -6.69 0.60
C HIS A 333 27.22 -7.72 0.51
N ASN A 334 26.92 -9.00 0.79
CA ASN A 334 27.91 -10.07 0.71
C ASN A 334 28.40 -10.29 -0.73
N ILE A 335 27.49 -10.36 -1.71
CA ILE A 335 27.84 -10.56 -3.13
C ILE A 335 28.64 -9.37 -3.65
N LEU A 336 28.20 -8.14 -3.37
CA LEU A 336 28.92 -6.93 -3.79
C LEU A 336 30.30 -6.83 -3.15
N SER A 337 30.49 -7.27 -1.91
CA SER A 337 31.81 -7.29 -1.28
C SER A 337 32.75 -8.27 -2.01
N GLY A 338 32.29 -9.48 -2.29
CA GLY A 338 33.08 -10.47 -3.02
C GLY A 338 33.38 -10.06 -4.46
N GLN A 339 32.42 -9.42 -5.14
CA GLN A 339 32.63 -8.91 -6.50
C GLN A 339 33.56 -7.69 -6.54
N LYS A 340 33.52 -6.84 -5.51
CA LYS A 340 34.47 -5.74 -5.35
C LYS A 340 35.91 -6.26 -5.22
N GLU A 341 36.15 -7.26 -4.38
CA GLU A 341 37.49 -7.85 -4.20
C GLU A 341 38.03 -8.43 -5.52
N LYS A 342 37.19 -9.14 -6.28
CA LYS A 342 37.54 -9.62 -7.62
C LYS A 342 37.89 -8.48 -8.56
N ALA A 343 37.08 -7.42 -8.60
CA ALA A 343 37.32 -6.26 -9.44
C ALA A 343 38.64 -5.56 -9.06
N GLU A 344 38.92 -5.36 -7.76
CA GLU A 344 40.20 -4.82 -7.27
C GLU A 344 41.38 -5.67 -7.74
N GLN A 345 41.29 -7.00 -7.67
CA GLN A 345 42.33 -7.90 -8.18
C GLN A 345 42.53 -7.73 -9.70
N ARG A 346 41.45 -7.64 -10.49
CA ARG A 346 41.54 -7.44 -11.94
C ARG A 346 42.12 -6.08 -12.32
N ILE A 347 41.82 -5.04 -11.54
CA ILE A 347 42.42 -3.72 -11.71
C ILE A 347 43.95 -3.83 -11.52
N LEU A 348 44.39 -4.53 -10.46
CA LEU A 348 45.82 -4.76 -10.22
C LEU A 348 46.49 -5.51 -11.36
N GLU A 349 45.90 -6.61 -11.82
CA GLU A 349 46.38 -7.39 -12.97
C GLU A 349 46.48 -6.53 -14.24
N GLN A 350 45.50 -5.64 -14.48
CA GLN A 350 45.55 -4.70 -15.61
C GLN A 350 46.74 -3.72 -15.49
N PHE A 351 46.99 -3.17 -14.30
CA PHE A 351 48.15 -2.31 -14.08
C PHE A 351 49.48 -3.06 -14.23
N GLU A 352 49.56 -4.32 -13.81
CA GLU A 352 50.73 -5.17 -14.05
C GLU A 352 50.98 -5.42 -15.54
N MET A 353 49.92 -5.61 -16.33
CA MET A 353 50.03 -5.73 -17.79
C MET A 353 50.46 -4.42 -18.45
N GLU A 354 49.94 -3.27 -18.02
CA GLU A 354 50.34 -1.96 -18.59
C GLU A 354 51.79 -1.56 -18.23
N ASN A 355 52.36 -2.16 -17.17
CA ASN A 355 53.80 -2.03 -16.88
C ASN A 355 54.68 -2.77 -17.91
N LEU A 356 54.11 -3.71 -18.68
CA LEU A 356 54.78 -4.34 -19.82
C LEU A 356 54.63 -3.45 -21.05
N ILE A 357 55.72 -2.76 -21.42
CA ILE A 357 55.71 -1.83 -22.54
C ILE A 357 55.62 -2.61 -23.85
N TYR A 358 54.41 -2.63 -24.42
CA TYR A 358 54.14 -3.25 -25.70
C TYR A 358 53.00 -2.53 -26.45
N THR A 359 53.17 -2.34 -27.74
CA THR A 359 52.16 -1.81 -28.68
C THR A 359 52.46 -2.36 -30.07
N GLN A 360 51.42 -2.56 -30.88
CA GLN A 360 51.59 -2.86 -32.30
C GLN A 360 52.12 -1.63 -33.05
N ASP A 361 53.13 -1.84 -33.90
CA ASP A 361 53.78 -0.79 -34.69
C ASP A 361 52.78 0.11 -35.45
N PRO A 362 51.73 -0.40 -36.14
CA PRO A 362 50.79 0.47 -36.85
C PRO A 362 49.97 1.39 -35.92
N ILE A 363 49.64 0.94 -34.71
CA ILE A 363 48.87 1.73 -33.73
C ILE A 363 49.76 2.84 -33.17
N PHE A 364 51.00 2.48 -32.84
CA PHE A 364 52.00 3.42 -32.34
C PHE A 364 52.34 4.50 -33.36
N LEU A 365 52.63 4.11 -34.61
CA LEU A 365 52.96 5.04 -35.70
C LEU A 365 51.81 5.99 -36.03
N LYS A 366 50.57 5.52 -35.98
CA LYS A 366 49.38 6.38 -36.17
C LYS A 366 49.33 7.49 -35.12
N ILE A 367 49.43 7.14 -33.84
CA ILE A 367 49.33 8.13 -32.75
C ILE A 367 50.56 9.05 -32.75
N LEU A 368 51.74 8.51 -33.09
CA LEU A 368 52.94 9.31 -33.29
C LEU A 368 52.74 10.34 -34.40
N SER A 369 52.16 9.94 -35.55
CA SER A 369 51.85 10.83 -36.67
C SER A 369 50.87 11.95 -36.30
N GLU A 370 49.90 11.66 -35.45
CA GLU A 370 48.93 12.65 -34.94
C GLU A 370 49.61 13.67 -34.01
N ILE A 371 50.62 13.25 -33.23
CA ILE A 371 51.36 14.11 -32.30
C ILE A 371 52.40 14.97 -33.03
N THR A 372 53.13 14.41 -34.00
CA THR A 372 54.19 15.10 -34.75
C THR A 372 53.66 15.91 -35.94
N LYS A 373 52.46 15.59 -36.42
CA LYS A 373 51.90 16.07 -37.70
C LYS A 373 52.72 15.66 -38.93
N GLU A 374 53.45 14.55 -38.82
CA GLU A 374 54.30 13.97 -39.87
C GLU A 374 53.85 12.53 -40.17
N TRP A 375 53.94 12.09 -41.42
CA TRP A 375 53.47 10.77 -41.83
C TRP A 375 54.58 9.73 -41.78
N PHE A 376 54.37 8.65 -41.01
CA PHE A 376 55.33 7.56 -40.84
C PHE A 376 54.78 6.25 -41.43
N LEU A 377 55.62 5.49 -42.13
CA LEU A 377 55.31 4.16 -42.67
C LEU A 377 56.21 3.08 -42.03
N GLU A 378 55.71 1.85 -41.89
CA GLU A 378 56.47 0.72 -41.34
C GLU A 378 57.77 0.43 -42.12
N GLU A 379 57.77 0.69 -43.43
CA GLU A 379 58.94 0.54 -44.31
C GLU A 379 60.10 1.50 -43.96
N GLN A 380 59.87 2.51 -43.10
CA GLN A 380 60.85 3.49 -42.66
C GLN A 380 61.51 3.11 -41.31
N LEU A 381 61.18 1.97 -40.71
CA LEU A 381 61.90 1.43 -39.54
C LEU A 381 63.24 0.82 -40.00
N PRO A 382 64.42 1.20 -39.45
CA PRO A 382 64.67 1.89 -38.18
C PRO A 382 65.23 3.32 -38.30
N MET A 383 64.76 4.15 -39.25
CA MET A 383 65.31 5.51 -39.52
C MET A 383 64.86 6.62 -38.53
N PHE A 384 64.14 6.28 -37.45
CA PHE A 384 63.44 7.23 -36.57
C PHE A 384 64.32 8.10 -35.65
N ASP A 385 65.61 7.80 -35.51
CA ASP A 385 66.51 8.53 -34.59
C ASP A 385 66.77 10.00 -34.97
N LYS A 386 66.40 10.44 -36.18
CA LYS A 386 66.69 11.82 -36.66
C LYS A 386 65.49 12.78 -36.62
N GLU A 387 64.25 12.29 -36.59
CA GLU A 387 63.05 13.13 -36.80
C GLU A 387 62.13 13.21 -35.57
N CYS A 388 62.11 12.18 -34.71
CA CYS A 388 61.25 12.15 -33.52
C CYS A 388 62.03 12.35 -32.22
N THR A 389 61.57 13.26 -31.37
CA THR A 389 62.11 13.44 -30.02
C THR A 389 61.58 12.35 -29.09
N TYR A 390 62.42 11.85 -28.19
CA TYR A 390 62.08 10.81 -27.22
C TYR A 390 60.82 11.14 -26.38
N SER A 391 60.60 12.42 -26.06
CA SER A 391 59.36 12.92 -25.43
C SER A 391 58.10 12.65 -26.26
N GLN A 392 58.18 12.77 -27.59
CA GLN A 392 57.05 12.51 -28.49
C GLN A 392 56.71 11.01 -28.53
N MET A 393 57.73 10.15 -28.51
CA MET A 393 57.55 8.69 -28.42
C MET A 393 56.93 8.26 -27.08
N MET A 394 57.38 8.84 -25.96
CA MET A 394 56.79 8.62 -24.64
C MET A 394 55.33 9.07 -24.60
N LYS A 395 55.04 10.24 -25.18
CA LYS A 395 53.69 10.78 -25.26
C LYS A 395 52.75 9.90 -26.10
N ALA A 396 53.24 9.40 -27.23
CA ALA A 396 52.48 8.48 -28.07
C ALA A 396 52.13 7.18 -27.31
N HIS A 397 53.11 6.58 -26.64
CA HIS A 397 52.87 5.37 -25.86
C HIS A 397 51.93 5.61 -24.68
N TYR A 398 52.11 6.71 -23.94
CA TYR A 398 51.23 7.05 -22.82
C TYR A 398 49.78 7.31 -23.27
N GLU A 399 49.57 7.95 -24.43
CA GLU A 399 48.23 8.14 -25.00
C GLU A 399 47.54 6.80 -25.30
N ILE A 400 48.28 5.79 -25.77
CA ILE A 400 47.77 4.44 -25.99
C ILE A 400 47.35 3.79 -24.68
N VAL A 401 48.19 3.88 -23.65
CA VAL A 401 47.86 3.38 -22.30
C VAL A 401 46.60 4.05 -21.77
N VAL A 402 46.49 5.37 -21.91
CA VAL A 402 45.29 6.14 -21.53
C VAL A 402 44.04 5.65 -22.27
N GLN A 403 44.10 5.44 -23.58
CA GLN A 403 42.97 4.93 -24.37
C GLN A 403 42.57 3.52 -23.92
N ARG A 404 43.53 2.61 -23.73
CA ARG A 404 43.25 1.25 -23.22
C ARG A 404 42.59 1.30 -21.86
N MET A 405 43.09 2.13 -20.95
CA MET A 405 42.57 2.25 -19.59
C MET A 405 41.22 2.98 -19.53
N ALA A 406 40.94 3.90 -20.46
CA ALA A 406 39.65 4.56 -20.59
C ALA A 406 38.53 3.58 -20.96
N ASP A 407 38.82 2.56 -21.77
CA ASP A 407 37.82 1.58 -22.21
C ASP A 407 37.78 0.33 -21.33
N GLN A 408 38.95 -0.28 -21.06
CA GLN A 408 39.03 -1.60 -20.40
C GLN A 408 38.56 -1.56 -18.94
N LEU A 409 38.91 -0.51 -18.18
CA LEU A 409 38.54 -0.43 -16.77
C LEU A 409 37.02 -0.29 -16.57
N PRO A 410 36.32 0.68 -17.20
CA PRO A 410 34.85 0.73 -17.16
C PRO A 410 34.16 -0.55 -17.60
N MET A 411 34.64 -1.18 -18.68
CA MET A 411 34.07 -2.44 -19.18
C MET A 411 34.21 -3.57 -18.15
N MET A 412 35.40 -3.74 -17.59
CA MET A 412 35.68 -4.75 -16.58
C MET A 412 34.88 -4.53 -15.30
N ILE A 413 34.86 -3.30 -14.77
CA ILE A 413 34.10 -3.00 -13.56
C ILE A 413 32.59 -3.23 -13.79
N THR A 414 32.06 -2.84 -14.96
CA THR A 414 30.64 -3.09 -15.30
C THR A 414 30.32 -4.58 -15.36
N LEU A 415 31.23 -5.41 -15.91
CA LEU A 415 31.04 -6.85 -15.98
C LEU A 415 30.92 -7.46 -14.57
N PHE A 416 31.89 -7.22 -13.68
CA PHE A 416 31.91 -7.82 -12.34
C PHE A 416 30.86 -7.21 -11.40
N MET A 417 30.78 -5.88 -11.34
CA MET A 417 29.94 -5.18 -10.37
C MET A 417 28.46 -5.15 -10.73
N LEU A 418 28.11 -5.20 -12.02
CA LEU A 418 26.70 -5.14 -12.45
C LEU A 418 26.23 -6.49 -13.00
N LYS A 419 26.86 -6.99 -14.08
CA LYS A 419 26.34 -8.16 -14.79
C LYS A 419 26.49 -9.46 -13.98
N GLU A 420 27.69 -9.78 -13.52
CA GLU A 420 27.91 -10.97 -12.69
C GLU A 420 27.17 -10.87 -11.35
N THR A 421 27.09 -9.67 -10.77
CA THR A 421 26.33 -9.45 -9.52
C THR A 421 24.85 -9.75 -9.72
N ALA A 422 24.24 -9.32 -10.82
CA ALA A 422 22.85 -9.62 -11.15
C ALA A 422 22.60 -11.13 -11.34
N GLU A 423 23.50 -11.83 -12.02
CA GLU A 423 23.41 -13.29 -12.25
C GLU A 423 23.55 -14.08 -10.94
N LEU A 424 24.53 -13.71 -10.10
CA LEU A 424 24.74 -14.33 -8.79
C LEU A 424 23.55 -14.08 -7.87
N LEU A 425 23.07 -12.83 -7.80
CA LEU A 425 21.94 -12.46 -6.97
C LEU A 425 20.67 -13.20 -7.38
N SER A 426 20.43 -13.34 -8.69
CA SER A 426 19.27 -14.08 -9.22
C SER A 426 19.31 -15.56 -8.81
N THR A 427 20.50 -16.17 -8.86
CA THR A 427 20.70 -17.58 -8.48
C THR A 427 20.53 -17.77 -6.96
N ASP A 428 21.14 -16.88 -6.17
CA ASP A 428 21.11 -16.92 -4.71
C ASP A 428 19.70 -16.71 -4.16
N ILE A 429 18.91 -15.81 -4.77
CA ILE A 429 17.53 -15.55 -4.34
C ILE A 429 16.62 -16.71 -4.71
N LEU A 430 16.80 -17.34 -5.86
CA LEU A 430 16.03 -18.54 -6.22
C LEU A 430 16.36 -19.72 -5.30
N SER A 431 17.60 -19.83 -4.82
CA SER A 431 17.98 -20.87 -3.85
C SER A 431 17.22 -20.78 -2.52
N LEU A 432 16.63 -19.61 -2.19
CA LEU A 432 15.77 -19.46 -1.01
C LEU A 432 14.49 -20.31 -1.09
N LEU A 433 14.11 -20.79 -2.29
CA LEU A 433 12.94 -21.64 -2.49
C LEU A 433 13.14 -23.10 -1.99
N ASP A 434 14.39 -23.55 -1.87
CA ASP A 434 14.71 -24.97 -1.64
C ASP A 434 14.88 -25.35 -0.15
N GLY A 435 15.16 -24.37 0.73
CA GLY A 435 15.49 -24.64 2.13
C GLY A 435 14.75 -23.80 3.17
N ALA A 436 13.91 -22.84 2.77
CA ALA A 436 13.32 -21.88 3.70
C ALA A 436 11.89 -22.23 4.13
N ASN A 437 11.57 -21.90 5.37
CA ASN A 437 10.20 -21.88 5.84
C ASN A 437 9.46 -20.72 5.17
N VAL A 438 8.60 -21.03 4.19
CA VAL A 438 7.84 -20.05 3.40
C VAL A 438 7.05 -19.07 4.29
N SER A 439 6.56 -19.55 5.44
CA SER A 439 5.82 -18.73 6.40
C SER A 439 6.66 -17.66 7.10
N GLU A 440 7.96 -17.92 7.26
CA GLU A 440 8.90 -16.98 7.90
C GLU A 440 9.37 -15.93 6.90
N LEU A 441 9.62 -16.32 5.64
CA LEU A 441 10.01 -15.39 4.57
C LEU A 441 8.89 -14.42 4.20
N LEU A 442 7.65 -14.91 4.16
CA LEU A 442 6.46 -14.12 3.85
C LEU A 442 5.82 -13.50 5.11
N PHE A 443 6.55 -13.44 6.23
CA PHE A 443 6.06 -12.78 7.42
C PHE A 443 5.78 -11.31 7.13
N GLU A 444 4.54 -10.89 7.35
CA GLU A 444 4.09 -9.51 7.17
C GLU A 444 4.03 -8.77 8.50
N ASP A 445 4.11 -7.45 8.44
CA ASP A 445 3.80 -6.63 9.60
C ASP A 445 2.36 -6.91 10.09
N SER A 446 2.21 -6.97 11.42
CA SER A 446 0.99 -7.45 12.07
C SER A 446 -0.23 -6.62 11.72
N ASP A 447 -0.04 -5.33 11.42
CA ASP A 447 -1.13 -4.41 11.07
C ASP A 447 -1.63 -4.59 9.64
N VAL A 448 -0.71 -4.85 8.69
CA VAL A 448 -1.06 -5.12 7.29
C VAL A 448 -1.80 -6.45 7.18
N SER A 449 -1.32 -7.47 7.90
CA SER A 449 -1.96 -8.79 7.93
C SER A 449 -3.37 -8.75 8.54
N LYS A 450 -3.53 -8.07 9.69
CA LYS A 450 -4.84 -7.86 10.33
C LYS A 450 -5.81 -7.09 9.43
N ARG A 451 -5.35 -5.99 8.82
CA ARG A 451 -6.17 -5.19 7.91
C ARG A 451 -6.63 -6.00 6.71
N ARG A 452 -5.73 -6.79 6.09
CA ARG A 452 -6.10 -7.66 4.96
C ARG A 452 -7.12 -8.72 5.38
N LYS A 453 -6.97 -9.31 6.57
CA LYS A 453 -7.94 -10.27 7.09
C LYS A 453 -9.32 -9.65 7.29
N ASP A 454 -9.40 -8.49 7.92
CA ASP A 454 -10.69 -7.78 8.12
C ASP A 454 -11.34 -7.41 6.78
N LEU A 455 -10.56 -6.95 5.79
CA LEU A 455 -11.06 -6.67 4.45
C LEU A 455 -11.58 -7.92 3.72
N ARG A 456 -10.91 -9.07 3.86
CA ARG A 456 -11.39 -10.36 3.31
C ARG A 456 -12.67 -10.81 4.00
N ASP A 457 -12.70 -10.80 5.32
CA ASP A 457 -13.88 -11.17 6.11
C ASP A 457 -15.08 -10.24 5.81
N ARG A 458 -14.81 -8.96 5.51
CA ARG A 458 -15.83 -7.99 5.06
C ARG A 458 -16.29 -8.26 3.62
N LEU A 459 -15.37 -8.59 2.72
CA LEU A 459 -15.69 -8.95 1.34
C LEU A 459 -16.58 -10.19 1.29
N ASP A 460 -16.26 -11.22 2.08
CA ASP A 460 -17.03 -12.46 2.14
C ASP A 460 -18.46 -12.21 2.66
N ARG A 461 -18.60 -11.43 3.74
CA ARG A 461 -19.91 -11.02 4.27
C ARG A 461 -20.74 -10.22 3.26
N LEU A 462 -20.13 -9.26 2.57
CA LEU A 462 -20.83 -8.46 1.56
C LEU A 462 -21.20 -9.28 0.31
N THR A 463 -20.36 -10.24 -0.07
CA THR A 463 -20.63 -11.13 -1.21
C THR A 463 -21.79 -12.08 -0.88
N ALA A 464 -21.82 -12.62 0.35
CA ALA A 464 -22.95 -13.39 0.83
C ALA A 464 -24.24 -12.55 0.87
N ALA A 465 -24.18 -11.32 1.38
CA ALA A 465 -25.33 -10.41 1.40
C ALA A 465 -25.85 -10.09 -0.02
N GLN A 466 -24.95 -9.89 -0.99
CA GLN A 466 -25.32 -9.67 -2.38
C GLN A 466 -25.98 -10.91 -3.02
N ALA A 467 -25.51 -12.12 -2.69
CA ALA A 467 -26.09 -13.35 -3.19
C ALA A 467 -27.54 -13.52 -2.69
N GLU A 468 -27.77 -13.33 -1.38
CA GLU A 468 -29.10 -13.38 -0.77
C GLU A 468 -30.06 -12.34 -1.36
N LEU A 469 -29.57 -11.12 -1.62
CA LEU A 469 -30.38 -10.08 -2.28
C LEU A 469 -30.76 -10.45 -3.72
N THR A 470 -29.86 -11.12 -4.44
CA THR A 470 -30.11 -11.54 -5.82
C THR A 470 -31.08 -12.70 -5.90
N GLU A 471 -31.12 -13.57 -4.89
CA GLU A 471 -32.15 -14.63 -4.80
C GLU A 471 -33.52 -14.10 -4.40
N PHE A 472 -33.56 -12.97 -3.68
CA PHE A 472 -34.80 -12.36 -3.20
C PHE A 472 -35.51 -11.47 -4.23
N ILE A 473 -34.75 -10.80 -5.12
CA ILE A 473 -35.26 -9.94 -6.22
C ILE A 473 -35.62 -10.81 -7.42
#